data_AF-A0A7W7BRS6-F1
#
_entry.id   AF-A0A7W7BRS6-F1
#
_cell.length_a   1.000
_cell.length_b   1.000
_cell.length_c   1.000
_cell.angle_alpha   90.00
_cell.angle_beta   90.00
_cell.angle_gamma   90.00
#
_symmetry.space_group_name_H-M   'P 1'
#
loop_
_entity.id
_entity.type
_entity.pdbx_description
1 polymer ?
#
loop_
_entity_poly.entity_id
_entity_poly.type
_entity_poly.pdbx_seq_one_letter_code
_entity_poly.pdbx_strand_id
1 'polypeptide(L)'
;MHSSVHVNDETSRRPSARGLLAVCKKLSTLIHVNGLCQPSELGRASGVGEMEPRREQNMRLKRERIFRVASDFLRARGFSAVTTQEVSAAAGVAAGTLFRYAATKSELLLMVYNEALRSSIADGAARAALMADPADAVFTRLRPLVAAAAREPENSAAYQRELLFGPHEAKFRAEGMALILALEASLSDTLRRAAPTLSDGEARVAGSALFAVTHLAIARMTASGIPEADAIDDLRRQVTHIVTGALQHTPAARSAAREEMKETEQ
;
A
#
# COMPACT_ATOMS: atom_id res chain seq x y z
N MET A 1 54.66 -4.21 38.06
CA MET A 1 53.50 -3.40 37.63
C MET A 1 53.00 -3.96 36.31
N HIS A 2 52.00 -4.84 36.35
CA HIS A 2 51.28 -5.34 35.17
C HIS A 2 49.84 -4.84 35.33
N SER A 3 49.39 -3.99 34.41
CA SER A 3 48.00 -3.53 34.37
C SER A 3 47.38 -4.07 33.09
N SER A 4 46.47 -5.03 33.27
CA SER A 4 45.67 -5.64 32.21
C SER A 4 44.47 -4.74 31.93
N VAL A 5 44.29 -4.31 30.69
CA VAL A 5 43.10 -3.58 30.26
C VAL A 5 42.08 -4.59 29.73
N HIS A 6 40.98 -4.74 30.47
CA HIS A 6 39.77 -5.44 30.06
C HIS A 6 39.12 -4.69 28.89
N VAL A 7 38.97 -5.35 27.74
CA VAL A 7 38.07 -4.92 26.66
C VAL A 7 36.74 -5.62 26.88
N ASN A 8 35.69 -4.85 27.17
CA ASN A 8 34.31 -5.33 27.21
C ASN A 8 33.76 -5.44 25.78
N ASP A 9 33.50 -6.67 25.36
CA ASP A 9 32.75 -7.04 24.15
C ASP A 9 31.25 -7.08 24.49
N GLU A 10 30.53 -6.01 24.15
CA GLU A 10 29.08 -5.92 24.32
C GLU A 10 28.44 -5.34 23.05
N THR A 11 28.38 -6.08 21.94
CA THR A 11 27.38 -5.85 20.87
C THR A 11 27.21 -7.06 19.93
N SER A 12 26.90 -8.23 20.48
CA SER A 12 26.29 -9.32 19.71
C SER A 12 25.22 -10.04 20.53
N ARG A 13 24.04 -9.42 20.63
CA ARG A 13 22.82 -10.13 21.07
C ARG A 13 21.89 -10.32 19.88
N ARG A 14 21.96 -11.53 19.30
CA ARG A 14 20.88 -12.05 18.44
C ARG A 14 19.58 -12.09 19.26
N PRO A 15 18.43 -11.67 18.72
CA PRO A 15 17.18 -11.72 19.45
C PRO A 15 16.78 -13.18 19.71
N SER A 16 16.40 -13.48 20.96
CA SER A 16 15.93 -14.81 21.35
C SER A 16 14.65 -15.20 20.60
N ALA A 17 14.42 -16.50 20.42
CA ALA A 17 13.24 -17.06 19.74
C ALA A 17 11.89 -16.57 20.30
N ARG A 18 11.85 -16.10 21.55
CA ARG A 18 10.67 -15.45 22.16
C ARG A 18 10.39 -14.04 21.60
N GLY A 19 11.40 -13.31 21.15
CA GLY A 19 11.26 -11.98 20.53
C GLY A 19 10.68 -12.02 19.11
N LEU A 20 11.07 -13.02 18.32
CA LEU A 20 10.49 -13.26 16.99
C LEU A 20 9.00 -13.68 17.06
N LEU A 21 8.63 -14.47 18.08
CA LEU A 21 7.24 -14.90 18.28
C LEU A 21 6.29 -13.73 18.63
N ALA A 22 6.79 -12.71 19.32
CA ALA A 22 6.03 -11.50 19.64
C ALA A 22 5.79 -10.58 18.42
N VAL A 23 6.73 -10.56 17.47
CA VAL A 23 6.59 -9.85 16.18
C VAL A 23 5.59 -10.58 15.27
N CYS A 24 5.65 -11.91 15.20
CA CYS A 24 4.67 -12.70 14.44
C CYS A 24 3.24 -12.60 14.99
N LYS A 25 3.05 -12.53 16.33
CA LYS A 25 1.71 -12.34 16.92
C LYS A 25 1.13 -10.95 16.66
N LYS A 26 1.97 -9.92 16.50
CA LYS A 26 1.53 -8.54 16.19
C LYS A 26 1.13 -8.34 14.71
N LEU A 27 1.66 -9.17 13.80
CA LEU A 27 1.27 -9.16 12.38
C LEU A 27 0.03 -10.02 12.08
N SER A 28 -0.28 -11.01 12.92
CA SER A 28 -1.47 -11.86 12.76
C SER A 28 -2.81 -11.15 12.99
N THR A 29 -2.82 -9.99 13.66
CA THR A 29 -4.06 -9.26 13.97
C THR A 29 -4.53 -8.33 12.85
N LEU A 30 -3.74 -8.17 11.77
CA LEU A 30 -4.02 -7.21 10.70
C LEU A 30 -4.35 -7.84 9.34
N ILE A 31 -4.39 -9.17 9.24
CA ILE A 31 -4.82 -9.88 8.03
C ILE A 31 -5.75 -11.03 8.45
N HIS A 32 -7.06 -10.82 8.35
CA HIS A 32 -8.00 -11.94 8.31
C HIS A 32 -7.86 -12.65 6.95
N VAL A 33 -6.87 -13.54 6.84
CA VAL A 33 -6.89 -14.57 5.79
C VAL A 33 -7.80 -15.67 6.30
N ASN A 34 -8.99 -15.74 5.73
CA ASN A 34 -9.93 -16.81 5.96
C ASN A 34 -9.45 -18.05 5.18
N GLY A 35 -9.17 -19.15 5.89
CA GLY A 35 -9.06 -20.48 5.31
C GLY A 35 -7.64 -21.03 5.17
N LEU A 36 -7.21 -21.81 6.17
CA LEU A 36 -6.70 -23.19 6.08
C LEU A 36 -5.85 -23.50 7.32
N CYS A 37 -6.50 -23.91 8.40
CA CYS A 37 -5.85 -24.70 9.46
C CYS A 37 -6.93 -25.48 10.22
N GLN A 38 -6.93 -26.81 10.09
CA GLN A 38 -7.82 -27.68 10.83
C GLN A 38 -7.43 -27.72 12.32
N PRO A 39 -8.36 -27.63 13.27
CA PRO A 39 -8.02 -27.71 14.69
C PRO A 39 -8.10 -29.17 15.16
N SER A 40 -6.95 -29.83 15.33
CA SER A 40 -6.82 -30.95 16.25
C SER A 40 -6.19 -30.46 17.55
N GLU A 41 -7.01 -30.45 18.59
CA GLU A 41 -6.71 -30.55 20.03
C GLU A 41 -5.57 -29.69 20.60
N LEU A 42 -5.93 -28.72 21.45
CA LEU A 42 -5.41 -28.58 22.81
C LEU A 42 -6.06 -27.38 23.54
N GLY A 43 -6.64 -27.69 24.70
CA GLY A 43 -6.54 -26.82 25.87
C GLY A 43 -7.55 -25.68 25.99
N ARG A 44 -8.60 -25.95 26.77
CA ARG A 44 -9.53 -24.97 27.34
C ARG A 44 -8.78 -23.79 27.98
N ALA A 45 -8.89 -22.62 27.37
CA ALA A 45 -8.75 -21.34 28.05
C ALA A 45 -10.03 -20.54 27.76
N SER A 46 -10.97 -20.63 28.68
CA SER A 46 -12.12 -19.74 28.80
C SER A 46 -11.64 -18.30 28.97
N GLY A 47 -11.76 -17.52 27.90
CA GLY A 47 -11.65 -16.07 27.89
C GLY A 47 -12.91 -15.50 27.24
N VAL A 48 -13.60 -14.65 27.98
CA VAL A 48 -14.88 -14.00 27.64
C VAL A 48 -14.79 -13.40 26.23
N GLY A 49 -15.54 -13.97 25.28
CA GLY A 49 -15.82 -13.27 24.03
C GLY A 49 -16.70 -12.09 24.36
N GLU A 50 -16.17 -10.88 24.27
CA GLU A 50 -16.98 -9.66 24.34
C GLU A 50 -18.10 -9.79 23.29
N MET A 51 -19.34 -10.00 23.76
CA MET A 51 -20.51 -9.95 22.88
C MET A 51 -20.65 -8.52 22.40
N GLU A 52 -20.24 -8.28 21.16
CA GLU A 52 -20.42 -6.99 20.48
C GLU A 52 -21.87 -6.50 20.70
N PRO A 53 -22.07 -5.29 21.27
CA PRO A 53 -23.39 -4.74 21.51
C PRO A 53 -24.25 -4.82 20.24
N ARG A 54 -25.51 -5.25 20.38
CA ARG A 54 -26.46 -5.46 19.26
C ARG A 54 -26.56 -4.25 18.30
N ARG A 55 -26.32 -3.04 18.81
CA ARG A 55 -26.27 -1.80 18.02
C ARG A 55 -25.06 -1.74 17.08
N GLU A 56 -23.88 -2.10 17.58
CA GLU A 56 -22.63 -2.12 16.81
C GLU A 56 -22.67 -3.21 15.74
N GLN A 57 -23.14 -4.40 16.11
CA GLN A 57 -23.38 -5.49 15.17
C GLN A 57 -24.33 -5.06 14.04
N ASN A 58 -25.46 -4.43 14.36
CA ASN A 58 -26.41 -3.93 13.37
C ASN A 58 -25.80 -2.83 12.46
N MET A 59 -24.93 -1.99 13.02
CA MET A 59 -24.23 -0.94 12.26
C MET A 59 -23.21 -1.56 11.29
N ARG A 60 -22.47 -2.58 11.74
CA ARG A 60 -21.52 -3.33 10.90
C ARG A 60 -22.24 -4.04 9.75
N LEU A 61 -23.30 -4.79 10.04
CA LEU A 61 -24.07 -5.51 9.01
C LEU A 61 -24.65 -4.57 7.94
N LYS A 62 -25.09 -3.36 8.33
CA LYS A 62 -25.54 -2.33 7.38
C LYS A 62 -24.39 -1.83 6.51
N ARG A 63 -23.23 -1.52 7.13
CA ARG A 63 -22.02 -1.10 6.40
C ARG A 63 -21.58 -2.14 5.39
N GLU A 64 -21.51 -3.42 5.79
CA GLU A 64 -21.13 -4.54 4.92
C GLU A 64 -22.07 -4.68 3.74
N ARG A 65 -23.39 -4.57 3.97
CA ARG A 65 -24.38 -4.65 2.90
C ARG A 65 -24.27 -3.50 1.92
N ILE A 66 -24.11 -2.27 2.41
CA ILE A 66 -23.87 -1.08 1.58
C ILE A 66 -22.60 -1.27 0.75
N PHE A 67 -21.50 -1.69 1.38
CA PHE A 67 -20.22 -1.93 0.72
C PHE A 67 -20.35 -2.94 -0.41
N ARG A 68 -20.98 -4.10 -0.13
CA ARG A 68 -21.17 -5.16 -1.12
C ARG A 68 -21.99 -4.67 -2.32
N VAL A 69 -23.16 -4.08 -2.07
CA VAL A 69 -24.03 -3.55 -3.14
C VAL A 69 -23.33 -2.48 -3.97
N ALA A 70 -22.62 -1.55 -3.32
CA ALA A 70 -21.86 -0.53 -4.02
C ALA A 70 -20.74 -1.13 -4.87
N SER A 71 -19.99 -2.10 -4.34
CA SER A 71 -18.93 -2.79 -5.07
C SER A 71 -19.47 -3.53 -6.29
N ASP A 72 -20.57 -4.27 -6.14
CA ASP A 72 -21.20 -5.01 -7.23
C ASP A 72 -21.69 -4.07 -8.33
N PHE A 73 -22.34 -2.96 -7.94
CA PHE A 73 -22.87 -1.98 -8.90
C PHE A 73 -21.75 -1.24 -9.62
N LEU A 74 -20.72 -0.78 -8.91
CA LEU A 74 -19.58 -0.09 -9.52
C LEU A 74 -18.86 -0.99 -10.51
N ARG A 75 -18.61 -2.26 -10.15
CA ARG A 75 -17.96 -3.23 -11.05
C ARG A 75 -18.81 -3.56 -12.27
N ALA A 76 -20.12 -3.73 -12.10
CA ALA A 76 -21.01 -4.15 -13.17
C ALA A 76 -21.38 -3.02 -14.14
N ARG A 77 -21.48 -1.77 -13.65
CA ARG A 77 -22.08 -0.65 -14.39
C ARG A 77 -21.17 0.56 -14.57
N GLY A 78 -20.06 0.63 -13.84
CA GLY A 78 -19.18 1.79 -13.84
C GLY A 78 -19.68 2.95 -12.98
N PHE A 79 -18.78 3.87 -12.65
CA PHE A 79 -19.01 4.95 -11.71
C PHE A 79 -20.13 5.87 -12.21
N SER A 80 -20.14 6.24 -13.48
CA SER A 80 -21.08 7.21 -14.04
C SER A 80 -22.52 6.72 -13.91
N ALA A 81 -22.78 5.45 -14.17
CA ALA A 81 -24.11 4.88 -14.21
C ALA A 81 -24.73 4.59 -12.83
N VAL A 82 -23.94 4.49 -11.76
CA VAL A 82 -24.43 4.12 -10.42
C VAL A 82 -24.93 5.35 -9.64
N THR A 83 -26.09 5.25 -8.99
CA THR A 83 -26.61 6.32 -8.10
C THR A 83 -26.64 5.89 -6.63
N THR A 84 -26.57 6.86 -5.72
CA THR A 84 -26.70 6.59 -4.27
C THR A 84 -28.12 6.13 -3.91
N GLN A 85 -29.15 6.55 -4.63
CA GLN A 85 -30.52 6.06 -4.43
C GLN A 85 -30.61 4.56 -4.72
N GLU A 86 -30.11 4.09 -5.87
CA GLU A 86 -30.13 2.67 -6.24
C GLU A 86 -29.36 1.82 -5.23
N VAL A 87 -28.18 2.27 -4.79
CA VAL A 87 -27.39 1.57 -3.77
C VAL A 87 -28.16 1.49 -2.45
N SER A 88 -28.80 2.57 -2.01
CA SER A 88 -29.58 2.57 -0.76
C SER A 88 -30.77 1.60 -0.83
N ALA A 89 -31.49 1.59 -1.95
CA ALA A 89 -32.63 0.72 -2.19
C ALA A 89 -32.21 -0.76 -2.22
N ALA A 90 -31.17 -1.10 -2.98
CA ALA A 90 -30.66 -2.46 -3.07
C ALA A 90 -30.02 -2.95 -1.76
N ALA A 91 -29.44 -2.05 -0.97
CA ALA A 91 -28.96 -2.36 0.38
C ALA A 91 -30.10 -2.43 1.43
N GLY A 92 -31.34 -2.07 1.08
CA GLY A 92 -32.46 -2.06 2.02
C GLY A 92 -32.23 -1.09 3.19
N VAL A 93 -31.66 0.09 2.92
CA VAL A 93 -31.45 1.18 3.88
C VAL A 93 -32.08 2.46 3.37
N ALA A 94 -32.54 3.34 4.26
CA ALA A 94 -33.00 4.66 3.86
C ALA A 94 -31.83 5.49 3.28
N ALA A 95 -32.11 6.39 2.34
CA ALA A 95 -31.09 7.26 1.73
C ALA A 95 -30.29 8.06 2.78
N GLY A 96 -30.97 8.64 3.79
CA GLY A 96 -30.31 9.31 4.91
C GLY A 96 -29.41 8.41 5.75
N THR A 97 -29.69 7.10 5.79
CA THR A 97 -28.81 6.11 6.44
C THR A 97 -27.54 5.87 5.63
N LEU A 98 -27.63 5.80 4.29
CA LEU A 98 -26.46 5.67 3.42
C LEU A 98 -25.50 6.86 3.62
N PHE A 99 -26.03 8.08 3.66
CA PHE A 99 -25.23 9.30 3.83
C PHE A 99 -24.46 9.38 5.16
N ARG A 100 -24.87 8.61 6.18
CA ARG A 100 -24.09 8.46 7.42
C ARG A 100 -22.83 7.60 7.25
N TYR A 101 -22.80 6.74 6.24
CA TYR A 101 -21.63 5.91 5.94
C TYR A 101 -20.76 6.55 4.87
N ALA A 102 -21.36 7.06 3.79
CA ALA A 102 -20.65 7.74 2.72
C ALA A 102 -21.45 8.97 2.29
N ALA A 103 -20.90 10.17 2.55
CA ALA A 103 -21.63 11.43 2.39
C ALA A 103 -21.99 11.77 0.94
N THR A 104 -21.22 11.23 -0.02
CA THR A 104 -21.38 11.48 -1.45
C THR A 104 -21.17 10.20 -2.24
N LYS A 105 -21.54 10.22 -3.53
CA LYS A 105 -21.21 9.14 -4.47
C LYS A 105 -19.70 8.92 -4.57
N SER A 106 -18.90 9.98 -4.51
CA SER A 106 -17.43 9.90 -4.50
C SER A 106 -16.90 9.24 -3.23
N GLU A 107 -17.43 9.56 -2.05
CA GLU A 107 -17.07 8.89 -0.81
C GLU A 107 -17.46 7.40 -0.84
N LEU A 108 -18.57 7.05 -1.50
CA LEU A 108 -18.96 5.65 -1.68
C LEU A 108 -17.97 4.90 -2.60
N LEU A 109 -17.50 5.54 -3.67
CA LEU A 109 -16.44 5.02 -4.53
C LEU A 109 -15.13 4.81 -3.75
N LEU A 110 -14.67 5.84 -3.02
CA LEU A 110 -13.45 5.77 -2.22
C LEU A 110 -13.53 4.67 -1.15
N MET A 111 -14.68 4.53 -0.48
CA MET A 111 -14.91 3.46 0.50
C MET A 111 -14.68 2.06 -0.10
N VAL A 112 -15.15 1.82 -1.33
CA VAL A 112 -15.00 0.53 -2.02
C VAL A 112 -13.57 0.34 -2.53
N TYR A 113 -13.03 1.33 -3.24
CA TYR A 113 -11.75 1.19 -3.93
C TYR A 113 -10.53 1.31 -3.01
N ASN A 114 -10.67 1.89 -1.82
CA ASN A 114 -9.63 1.81 -0.79
C ASN A 114 -9.35 0.35 -0.38
N GLU A 115 -10.36 -0.52 -0.38
CA GLU A 115 -10.17 -1.95 -0.09
C GLU A 115 -9.44 -2.66 -1.23
N ALA A 116 -9.80 -2.35 -2.48
CA ALA A 116 -9.09 -2.86 -3.65
C ALA A 116 -7.63 -2.39 -3.69
N LEU A 117 -7.37 -1.13 -3.33
CA LEU A 117 -6.03 -0.56 -3.19
C LEU A 117 -5.24 -1.30 -2.11
N ARG A 118 -5.83 -1.48 -0.92
CA ARG A 118 -5.21 -2.22 0.20
C ARG A 118 -4.83 -3.65 -0.21
N SER A 119 -5.75 -4.36 -0.86
CA SER A 119 -5.50 -5.71 -1.36
C SER A 119 -4.36 -5.74 -2.39
N SER A 120 -4.30 -4.76 -3.29
CA SER A 120 -3.27 -4.69 -4.33
C SER A 120 -1.89 -4.36 -3.73
N ILE A 121 -1.84 -3.46 -2.75
CA ILE A 121 -0.62 -3.16 -1.98
C ILE A 121 -0.12 -4.41 -1.25
N ALA A 122 -1.01 -5.15 -0.59
CA ALA A 122 -0.65 -6.37 0.14
C ALA A 122 -0.16 -7.49 -0.79
N ASP A 123 -0.85 -7.74 -1.91
CA ASP A 123 -0.44 -8.71 -2.94
C ASP A 123 0.93 -8.35 -3.52
N GLY A 124 1.14 -7.09 -3.90
CA GLY A 124 2.43 -6.60 -4.38
C GLY A 124 3.54 -6.78 -3.35
N ALA A 125 3.26 -6.48 -2.08
CA ALA A 125 4.23 -6.65 -1.01
C ALA A 125 4.66 -8.11 -0.82
N ALA A 126 3.70 -9.03 -0.85
CA ALA A 126 3.96 -10.47 -0.71
C ALA A 126 4.81 -11.01 -1.87
N ARG A 127 4.51 -10.61 -3.12
CA ARG A 127 5.28 -11.02 -4.30
C ARG A 127 6.69 -10.43 -4.32
N ALA A 128 6.82 -9.15 -3.98
CA ALA A 128 8.10 -8.45 -3.97
C ALA A 128 9.09 -9.04 -2.97
N ALA A 129 8.61 -9.62 -1.86
CA ALA A 129 9.45 -10.27 -0.85
C ALA A 129 10.22 -11.49 -1.38
N LEU A 130 9.82 -12.03 -2.54
CA LEU A 130 10.46 -13.16 -3.19
C LEU A 130 11.54 -12.75 -4.21
N MET A 131 11.67 -11.44 -4.49
CA MET A 131 12.58 -10.92 -5.50
C MET A 131 13.93 -10.55 -4.87
N ALA A 132 15.02 -10.97 -5.51
CA ALA A 132 16.37 -10.65 -5.06
C ALA A 132 16.85 -9.29 -5.58
N ASP A 133 16.56 -8.97 -6.84
CA ASP A 133 16.92 -7.70 -7.44
C ASP A 133 16.00 -6.57 -6.92
N PRO A 134 16.54 -5.43 -6.45
CA PRO A 134 15.74 -4.33 -5.92
C PRO A 134 14.79 -3.69 -6.93
N ALA A 135 15.18 -3.58 -8.21
CA ALA A 135 14.33 -3.00 -9.24
C ALA A 135 13.16 -3.94 -9.57
N ASP A 136 13.44 -5.24 -9.69
CA ASP A 136 12.41 -6.28 -9.85
C ASP A 136 11.48 -6.35 -8.64
N ALA A 137 12.00 -6.21 -7.42
CA ALA A 137 11.21 -6.16 -6.19
C ALA A 137 10.23 -4.99 -6.20
N VAL A 138 10.71 -3.78 -6.52
CA VAL A 138 9.89 -2.57 -6.60
C VAL A 138 8.84 -2.68 -7.71
N PHE A 139 9.24 -3.10 -8.92
CA PHE A 139 8.31 -3.27 -10.03
C PHE A 139 7.23 -4.31 -9.71
N THR A 140 7.62 -5.46 -9.17
CA THR A 140 6.71 -6.53 -8.75
C THR A 140 5.73 -6.05 -7.67
N ARG A 141 6.19 -5.16 -6.78
CA ARG A 141 5.34 -4.54 -5.75
C ARG A 141 4.25 -3.63 -6.34
N LEU A 142 4.59 -2.88 -7.39
CA LEU A 142 3.72 -1.85 -7.97
C LEU A 142 2.78 -2.41 -9.04
N ARG A 143 3.19 -3.46 -9.75
CA ARG A 143 2.42 -4.07 -10.86
C ARG A 143 0.96 -4.39 -10.53
N PRO A 144 0.59 -4.94 -9.35
CA PRO A 144 -0.82 -5.21 -9.04
C PRO A 144 -1.71 -3.97 -9.03
N LEU A 145 -1.16 -2.78 -8.73
CA LEU A 145 -1.90 -1.52 -8.75
C LEU A 145 -2.33 -1.16 -10.19
N VAL A 146 -1.41 -1.30 -11.14
CA VAL A 146 -1.69 -1.05 -12.56
C VAL A 146 -2.66 -2.08 -13.11
N ALA A 147 -2.42 -3.36 -12.85
CA ALA A 147 -3.30 -4.43 -13.30
C ALA A 147 -4.71 -4.32 -12.69
N ALA A 148 -4.83 -3.85 -11.45
CA ALA A 148 -6.13 -3.59 -10.83
C ALA A 148 -6.86 -2.44 -11.51
N ALA A 149 -6.14 -1.35 -11.83
CA ALA A 149 -6.74 -0.22 -12.51
C ALA A 149 -7.19 -0.55 -13.94
N ALA A 150 -6.46 -1.42 -14.64
CA ALA A 150 -6.76 -1.83 -16.01
C ALA A 150 -8.09 -2.62 -16.12
N ARG A 151 -8.46 -3.39 -15.06
CA ARG A 151 -9.71 -4.18 -15.05
C ARG A 151 -10.96 -3.32 -15.07
N GLU A 152 -10.91 -2.16 -14.44
CA GLU A 152 -12.07 -1.29 -14.22
C GLU A 152 -11.67 0.18 -14.47
N PRO A 153 -11.36 0.57 -15.74
CA PRO A 153 -10.66 1.82 -16.05
C PRO A 153 -11.48 3.07 -15.73
N GLU A 154 -12.80 3.06 -15.99
CA GLU A 154 -13.69 4.17 -15.65
C GLU A 154 -13.68 4.44 -14.13
N ASN A 155 -13.85 3.39 -13.33
CA ASN A 155 -13.87 3.51 -11.88
C ASN A 155 -12.49 3.94 -11.33
N SER A 156 -11.42 3.46 -11.95
CA SER A 156 -10.05 3.78 -11.56
C SER A 156 -9.71 5.24 -11.85
N ALA A 157 -10.12 5.77 -13.01
CA ALA A 157 -9.99 7.19 -13.33
C ALA A 157 -10.79 8.05 -12.34
N ALA A 158 -12.04 7.66 -12.04
CA ALA A 158 -12.85 8.35 -11.05
C ALA A 158 -12.20 8.31 -9.65
N TYR A 159 -11.68 7.16 -9.23
CA TYR A 159 -11.01 7.00 -7.94
C TYR A 159 -9.79 7.90 -7.83
N GLN A 160 -8.93 7.94 -8.85
CA GLN A 160 -7.76 8.82 -8.88
C GLN A 160 -8.14 10.30 -8.78
N ARG A 161 -9.15 10.72 -9.55
CA ARG A 161 -9.64 12.11 -9.54
C ARG A 161 -10.14 12.51 -8.16
N GLU A 162 -10.95 11.68 -7.52
CA GLU A 162 -11.50 11.96 -6.19
C GLU A 162 -10.42 11.86 -5.10
N LEU A 163 -9.47 10.94 -5.23
CA LEU A 163 -8.36 10.81 -4.29
C LEU A 163 -7.45 12.06 -4.33
N LEU A 164 -7.15 12.59 -5.50
CA LEU A 164 -6.27 13.75 -5.66
C LEU A 164 -7.00 15.08 -5.41
N PHE A 165 -8.17 15.28 -6.01
CA PHE A 165 -8.85 16.58 -6.08
C PHE A 165 -10.15 16.64 -5.27
N GLY A 166 -10.53 15.57 -4.57
CA GLY A 166 -11.71 15.57 -3.70
C GLY A 166 -11.52 16.41 -2.42
N PRO A 167 -12.61 16.66 -1.66
CA PRO A 167 -12.57 17.47 -0.45
C PRO A 167 -11.62 16.89 0.60
N HIS A 168 -10.79 17.73 1.23
CA HIS A 168 -9.74 17.26 2.14
C HIS A 168 -10.28 16.64 3.43
N GLU A 169 -11.47 17.04 3.86
CA GLU A 169 -12.16 16.60 5.07
C GLU A 169 -12.92 15.28 4.86
N ALA A 170 -12.98 14.78 3.62
CA ALA A 170 -13.68 13.56 3.28
C ALA A 170 -12.97 12.33 3.88
N LYS A 171 -13.70 11.53 4.65
CA LYS A 171 -13.16 10.44 5.46
C LYS A 171 -12.42 9.42 4.59
N PHE A 172 -13.07 8.90 3.54
CA PHE A 172 -12.46 7.85 2.75
C PHE A 172 -11.36 8.37 1.83
N ARG A 173 -11.38 9.66 1.48
CA ARG A 173 -10.22 10.29 0.84
C ARG A 173 -9.00 10.29 1.77
N ALA A 174 -9.17 10.69 3.03
CA ALA A 174 -8.09 10.67 4.01
C ALA A 174 -7.53 9.25 4.24
N GLU A 175 -8.41 8.25 4.30
CA GLU A 175 -8.01 6.83 4.37
C GLU A 175 -7.21 6.40 3.12
N GLY A 176 -7.65 6.80 1.92
CA GLY A 176 -6.92 6.52 0.67
C GLY A 176 -5.55 7.18 0.64
N MET A 177 -5.44 8.43 1.06
CA MET A 177 -4.16 9.15 1.15
C MET A 177 -3.20 8.48 2.14
N ALA A 178 -3.71 7.99 3.27
CA ALA A 178 -2.91 7.23 4.23
C ALA A 178 -2.36 5.92 3.63
N LEU A 179 -3.12 5.23 2.77
CA LEU A 179 -2.64 4.06 2.03
C LEU A 179 -1.49 4.41 1.09
N ILE A 180 -1.58 5.55 0.39
CA ILE A 180 -0.52 6.03 -0.49
C ILE A 180 0.76 6.35 0.29
N LEU A 181 0.66 7.11 1.38
CA LEU A 181 1.80 7.45 2.22
C LEU A 181 2.48 6.20 2.80
N ALA A 182 1.69 5.19 3.20
CA ALA A 182 2.21 3.92 3.67
C ALA A 182 2.93 3.13 2.55
N LEU A 183 2.42 3.18 1.32
CA LEU A 183 3.06 2.59 0.16
C LEU A 183 4.41 3.27 -0.14
N GLU A 184 4.45 4.60 -0.19
CA GLU A 184 5.68 5.39 -0.42
C GLU A 184 6.74 5.11 0.65
N ALA A 185 6.34 5.08 1.92
CA ALA A 185 7.25 4.74 3.02
C ALA A 185 7.81 3.33 2.84
N SER A 186 6.98 2.35 2.50
CA SER A 186 7.43 0.98 2.28
C SER A 186 8.34 0.82 1.05
N LEU A 187 8.18 1.63 0.01
CA LEU A 187 9.10 1.67 -1.14
C LEU A 187 10.45 2.23 -0.71
N SER A 188 10.45 3.33 0.05
CA SER A 188 11.65 3.93 0.63
C SER A 188 12.42 2.93 1.49
N ASP A 189 11.71 2.17 2.34
CA ASP A 189 12.31 1.12 3.16
C ASP A 189 12.96 0.01 2.33
N THR A 190 12.37 -0.33 1.18
CA THR A 190 12.91 -1.34 0.26
C THR A 190 14.23 -0.86 -0.34
N LEU A 191 14.30 0.40 -0.76
CA LEU A 191 15.52 1.00 -1.28
C LEU A 191 16.63 1.06 -0.23
N ARG A 192 16.32 1.47 1.01
CA ARG A 192 17.33 1.50 2.10
C ARG A 192 17.86 0.13 2.47
N ARG A 193 17.02 -0.92 2.41
CA ARG A 193 17.51 -2.30 2.64
C ARG A 193 18.47 -2.75 1.55
N ALA A 194 18.24 -2.32 0.30
CA ALA A 194 19.11 -2.63 -0.84
C ALA A 194 20.39 -1.79 -0.86
N ALA A 195 20.34 -0.55 -0.39
CA ALA A 195 21.48 0.35 -0.26
C ALA A 195 21.50 1.00 1.15
N PRO A 196 22.16 0.36 2.14
CA PRO A 196 22.23 0.88 3.51
C PRO A 196 22.90 2.27 3.64
N THR A 197 23.64 2.69 2.62
CA THR A 197 24.31 3.99 2.54
C THR A 197 23.41 5.12 2.01
N LEU A 198 22.21 4.80 1.50
CA LEU A 198 21.25 5.77 1.00
C LEU A 198 20.64 6.56 2.17
N SER A 199 20.68 7.90 2.09
CA SER A 199 20.09 8.73 3.14
C SER A 199 18.56 8.62 3.18
N ASP A 200 17.95 8.88 4.34
CA ASP A 200 16.49 8.90 4.49
C ASP A 200 15.81 9.89 3.54
N GLY A 201 16.45 11.05 3.31
CA GLY A 201 15.94 12.06 2.38
C GLY A 201 15.89 11.56 0.94
N GLU A 202 16.98 10.94 0.48
CA GLU A 202 17.08 10.40 -0.88
C GLU A 202 16.14 9.20 -1.08
N ALA A 203 16.05 8.30 -0.11
CA ALA A 203 15.12 7.17 -0.15
C ALA A 203 13.66 7.64 -0.23
N ARG A 204 13.28 8.66 0.54
CA ARG A 204 11.93 9.24 0.51
C ARG A 204 11.61 9.90 -0.83
N VAL A 205 12.58 10.62 -1.42
CA VAL A 205 12.42 11.22 -2.75
C VAL A 205 12.24 10.13 -3.80
N ALA A 206 13.05 9.08 -3.78
CA ALA A 206 12.90 7.95 -4.71
C ALA A 206 11.57 7.20 -4.51
N GLY A 207 11.14 6.96 -3.26
CA GLY A 207 9.85 6.36 -2.95
C GLY A 207 8.67 7.17 -3.49
N SER A 208 8.70 8.50 -3.34
CA SER A 208 7.68 9.38 -3.90
C SER A 208 7.71 9.42 -5.43
N ALA A 209 8.91 9.43 -6.03
CA ALA A 209 9.06 9.36 -7.49
C ALA A 209 8.48 8.04 -8.05
N LEU A 210 8.73 6.91 -7.40
CA LEU A 210 8.17 5.60 -7.77
C LEU A 210 6.64 5.60 -7.71
N PHE A 211 6.04 6.23 -6.70
CA PHE A 211 4.60 6.41 -6.64
C PHE A 211 4.09 7.32 -7.77
N ALA A 212 4.76 8.45 -8.03
CA ALA A 212 4.37 9.39 -9.08
C ALA A 212 4.36 8.74 -10.48
N VAL A 213 5.37 7.95 -10.82
CA VAL A 213 5.41 7.24 -12.13
C VAL A 213 4.35 6.15 -12.23
N THR A 214 4.04 5.46 -11.13
CA THR A 214 2.94 4.48 -11.07
C THR A 214 1.59 5.16 -11.25
N HIS A 215 1.37 6.28 -10.55
CA HIS A 215 0.16 7.07 -10.68
C HIS A 215 -0.03 7.57 -12.12
N LEU A 216 1.03 8.10 -12.73
CA LEU A 216 1.01 8.58 -14.11
C LEU A 216 0.74 7.45 -15.12
N ALA A 217 1.31 6.26 -14.92
CA ALA A 217 1.01 5.09 -15.75
C ALA A 217 -0.48 4.74 -15.70
N ILE A 218 -1.07 4.69 -14.50
CA ILE A 218 -2.50 4.44 -14.33
C ILE A 218 -3.34 5.56 -14.95
N ALA A 219 -2.97 6.83 -14.73
CA ALA A 219 -3.71 7.97 -15.25
C ALA A 219 -3.71 7.98 -16.78
N ARG A 220 -2.56 7.74 -17.43
CA ARG A 220 -2.46 7.66 -18.89
C ARG A 220 -3.24 6.47 -19.47
N MET A 221 -3.15 5.31 -18.84
CA MET A 221 -3.90 4.13 -19.25
C MET A 221 -5.41 4.37 -19.18
N THR A 222 -5.89 4.94 -18.07
CA THR A 222 -7.33 5.11 -17.80
C THR A 222 -7.93 6.36 -18.46
N ALA A 223 -7.17 7.44 -18.66
CA ALA A 223 -7.65 8.70 -19.24
C ALA A 223 -7.29 8.87 -20.73
N SER A 224 -6.23 8.23 -21.21
CA SER A 224 -5.74 8.38 -22.60
C SER A 224 -5.80 7.07 -23.40
N GLY A 225 -6.31 5.99 -22.82
CA GLY A 225 -6.52 4.71 -23.51
C GLY A 225 -5.22 4.01 -23.93
N ILE A 226 -4.10 4.31 -23.28
CA ILE A 226 -2.84 3.60 -23.52
C ILE A 226 -3.04 2.11 -23.18
N PRO A 227 -2.61 1.17 -24.04
CA PRO A 227 -2.67 -0.26 -23.74
C PRO A 227 -1.98 -0.60 -22.41
N GLU A 228 -2.56 -1.54 -21.65
CA GLU A 228 -2.01 -1.98 -20.37
C GLU A 228 -0.56 -2.45 -20.50
N ALA A 229 -0.24 -3.20 -21.56
CA ALA A 229 1.12 -3.69 -21.82
C ALA A 229 2.13 -2.54 -21.93
N ASP A 230 1.80 -1.49 -22.69
CA ASP A 230 2.67 -0.33 -22.89
C ASP A 230 2.86 0.45 -21.59
N ALA A 231 1.80 0.61 -20.80
CA ALA A 231 1.87 1.27 -19.49
C ALA A 231 2.74 0.47 -18.49
N ILE A 232 2.64 -0.85 -18.49
CA ILE A 232 3.45 -1.74 -17.65
C ILE A 232 4.92 -1.72 -18.07
N ASP A 233 5.20 -1.77 -19.37
CA ASP A 233 6.57 -1.73 -19.89
C ASP A 233 7.24 -0.38 -19.61
N ASP A 234 6.49 0.72 -19.76
CA ASP A 234 6.98 2.05 -19.41
C ASP A 234 7.24 2.19 -17.91
N LEU A 235 6.32 1.70 -17.07
CA LEU A 235 6.53 1.66 -15.63
C LEU A 235 7.79 0.87 -15.26
N ARG A 236 8.04 -0.29 -15.88
CA ARG A 236 9.25 -1.08 -15.61
C ARG A 236 10.53 -0.29 -15.92
N ARG A 237 10.58 0.39 -17.06
CA ARG A 237 11.72 1.24 -17.43
C ARG A 237 11.93 2.37 -16.43
N GLN A 238 10.86 3.08 -16.06
CA GLN A 238 10.93 4.17 -15.09
C GLN A 238 11.38 3.69 -13.70
N VAL A 239 10.83 2.56 -13.22
CA VAL A 239 11.25 1.92 -11.96
C VAL A 239 12.75 1.59 -12.01
N THR A 240 13.20 0.94 -13.09
CA THR A 240 14.61 0.55 -13.26
C THR A 240 15.53 1.78 -13.17
N HIS A 241 15.19 2.86 -13.86
CA HIS A 241 15.98 4.10 -13.81
C HIS A 241 16.01 4.73 -12.43
N ILE A 242 14.86 4.86 -11.75
CA ILE A 242 14.79 5.47 -10.42
C ILE A 242 15.56 4.65 -9.39
N VAL A 243 15.39 3.32 -9.41
CA VAL A 243 16.08 2.42 -8.48
C VAL A 243 17.58 2.44 -8.74
N THR A 244 18.01 2.32 -10.00
CA THR A 244 19.44 2.37 -10.36
C THR A 244 20.07 3.68 -9.91
N GLY A 245 19.42 4.82 -10.17
CA GLY A 245 19.90 6.13 -9.73
C GLY A 245 19.99 6.23 -8.20
N ALA A 246 18.98 5.74 -7.48
CA ALA A 246 19.00 5.74 -6.01
C ALA A 246 20.13 4.87 -5.45
N LEU A 247 20.40 3.70 -6.04
CA LEU A 247 21.48 2.82 -5.57
C LEU A 247 22.88 3.38 -5.90
N GLN A 248 23.02 4.12 -7.00
CA GLN A 248 24.29 4.71 -7.44
C GLN A 248 24.64 6.04 -6.74
N HIS A 249 23.64 6.83 -6.33
CA HIS A 249 23.83 8.09 -5.60
C HIS A 249 24.18 7.89 -4.12
N THR A 250 25.18 7.04 -3.84
CA THR A 250 25.78 6.95 -2.50
C THR A 250 26.79 8.10 -2.31
N PRO A 251 26.86 8.79 -1.15
CA PRO A 251 27.78 9.92 -0.91
C PRO A 251 29.25 9.67 -1.28
N ALA A 252 29.73 8.42 -1.24
CA ALA A 252 31.05 8.03 -1.72
C ALA A 252 31.28 8.34 -3.21
N ALA A 253 30.29 8.12 -4.07
CA ALA A 253 30.38 8.39 -5.51
C ALA A 253 30.41 9.89 -5.82
N ARG A 254 29.76 10.73 -4.99
CA ARG A 254 29.82 12.20 -5.10
C ARG A 254 31.14 12.78 -4.62
N SER A 255 31.78 12.17 -3.63
CA SER A 255 33.11 12.55 -3.17
C SER A 255 34.16 12.25 -4.25
N ALA A 256 34.16 11.02 -4.78
CA ALA A 256 35.06 10.60 -5.85
C ALA A 256 34.90 11.45 -7.11
N ALA A 257 33.66 11.69 -7.57
CA ALA A 257 33.41 12.54 -8.74
C ALA A 257 33.80 14.02 -8.51
N ARG A 258 33.75 14.52 -7.26
CA ARG A 258 34.21 15.88 -6.94
C ARG A 258 35.74 15.98 -6.81
N GLU A 259 36.41 14.91 -6.42
CA GLU A 259 37.88 14.85 -6.37
C GLU A 259 38.48 14.71 -7.78
N GLU A 260 37.93 13.85 -8.63
CA GLU A 260 38.34 13.71 -10.03
C GLU A 260 38.15 15.02 -10.82
N MET A 261 37.06 15.77 -10.57
CA MET A 261 36.84 17.08 -11.18
C MET A 261 37.85 18.15 -10.72
N LYS A 262 38.44 18.01 -9.53
CA LYS A 262 39.49 18.92 -9.03
C LYS A 262 40.87 18.58 -9.57
N GLU A 263 41.17 17.31 -9.81
CA GLU A 263 42.44 16.87 -10.41
C GLU A 263 42.54 17.21 -11.90
N THR A 264 41.40 17.35 -12.59
CA THR A 264 41.39 17.70 -14.03
C THR A 264 41.58 19.21 -14.29
N GLU A 265 41.52 20.05 -13.24
CA GLU A 265 41.74 21.51 -13.32
C GLU A 265 43.16 21.95 -12.88
N GLN A 266 44.09 21.01 -12.63
CA GLN A 266 45.51 21.28 -12.34
C GLN A 266 46.42 20.81 -13.49
#